data_AF-A0A350IPW8-F1
#
_entry.id   AF-A0A350IPW8-F1
#
_cell.length_a   1.000
_cell.length_b   1.000
_cell.length_c   1.000
_cell.angle_alpha   90.00
_cell.angle_beta   90.00
_cell.angle_gamma   90.00
#
_symmetry.space_group_name_H-M   'P 1'
#
loop_
_entity.id
_entity.type
_entity.pdbx_description
1 polymer ?
#
loop_
_entity_poly.entity_id
_entity_poly.type
_entity_poly.pdbx_seq_one_letter_code
_entity_poly.pdbx_strand_id
1 'polypeptide(L)'
;MAKHHNSENQAPAGNFELPEGFARSGSANAVGWFDHTTLGNMARGSLVGMFRRPDQLKGPKGESDFFQIELAAPCKVREGKGEDAEIVDAKAGDVININYGPKTKVWKDLVADILRGAVYEVIARVEGDKVAISGGRKMHNLGCYQRCVRPAPADSEVDTDFPGSAEEQTQA
;
A
#
# COMPACT_ATOMS: atom_id res chain seq x y z
N MET A 1 -34.79 -30.05 5.99
CA MET A 1 -33.94 -30.05 7.20
C MET A 1 -33.06 -28.81 7.14
N ALA A 2 -33.39 -27.80 7.95
CA ALA A 2 -32.62 -26.56 8.03
C ALA A 2 -31.32 -26.80 8.83
N LYS A 3 -30.18 -26.40 8.28
CA LYS A 3 -28.93 -26.28 9.04
C LYS A 3 -28.56 -24.80 9.10
N HIS A 4 -28.88 -24.19 10.24
CA HIS A 4 -28.27 -22.96 10.69
C HIS A 4 -26.76 -23.15 10.83
N HIS A 5 -25.96 -22.29 10.21
CA HIS A 5 -24.61 -22.01 10.67
C HIS A 5 -24.52 -20.52 10.93
N ASN A 6 -24.57 -20.21 12.22
CA ASN A 6 -24.31 -18.91 12.79
C ASN A 6 -22.83 -18.90 13.18
N SER A 7 -22.07 -17.91 12.72
CA SER A 7 -20.82 -17.48 13.32
C SER A 7 -20.45 -16.11 12.77
N GLU A 8 -21.27 -15.11 13.07
CA GLU A 8 -20.81 -13.74 13.17
C GLU A 8 -19.77 -13.67 14.29
N ASN A 9 -18.50 -13.57 13.91
CA ASN A 9 -17.44 -13.16 14.82
C ASN A 9 -16.99 -11.76 14.40
N GLN A 10 -17.92 -10.80 14.46
CA GLN A 10 -17.56 -9.38 14.39
C GLN A 10 -16.93 -9.00 15.73
N ALA A 11 -15.60 -8.90 15.74
CA ALA A 11 -14.90 -8.24 16.83
C ALA A 11 -15.42 -6.79 16.96
N PRO A 12 -15.61 -6.27 18.17
CA PRO A 12 -16.10 -4.90 18.36
C PRO A 12 -15.09 -3.90 17.77
N ALA A 13 -15.58 -3.02 16.89
CA ALA A 13 -14.84 -1.89 16.35
C ALA A 13 -14.60 -0.85 17.46
N GLY A 14 -13.60 -1.10 18.30
CA GLY A 14 -13.03 -0.07 19.14
C GLY A 14 -12.24 0.90 18.28
N ASN A 15 -12.59 2.19 18.31
CA ASN A 15 -11.77 3.26 17.74
C ASN A 15 -10.46 3.36 18.53
N PHE A 16 -9.46 2.57 18.15
CA PHE A 16 -8.09 2.74 18.60
C PHE A 16 -7.42 3.77 17.69
N GLU A 17 -7.18 4.96 18.23
CA GLU A 17 -6.30 5.96 17.63
C GLU A 17 -4.86 5.48 17.80
N LEU A 18 -4.13 5.40 16.69
CA LEU A 18 -2.74 4.96 16.70
C LEU A 18 -1.84 6.10 17.20
N PRO A 19 -0.78 5.81 17.97
CA PRO A 19 0.21 6.82 18.32
C PRO A 19 0.87 7.42 17.08
N GLU A 20 1.29 8.68 17.19
CA GLU A 20 1.99 9.40 16.12
C GLU A 20 3.23 8.59 15.67
N GLY A 21 3.35 8.34 14.36
CA GLY A 21 4.41 7.52 13.78
C GLY A 21 4.13 6.00 13.66
N PHE A 22 3.01 5.50 14.18
CA PHE A 22 2.64 4.08 14.03
C PHE A 22 1.74 3.86 12.80
N ALA A 23 2.20 3.05 11.86
CA ALA A 23 1.40 2.62 10.71
C ALA A 23 0.42 1.50 11.11
N ARG A 24 -0.85 1.64 10.72
CA ARG A 24 -1.89 0.63 10.90
C ARG A 24 -1.54 -0.59 10.05
N SER A 25 -0.92 -1.62 10.62
CA SER A 25 -0.77 -2.93 9.95
C SER A 25 -2.09 -3.71 10.09
N GLY A 26 -3.18 -3.18 9.53
CA GLY A 26 -4.42 -3.92 9.40
C GLY A 26 -4.15 -5.17 8.55
N SER A 27 -4.69 -6.32 8.96
CA SER A 27 -4.59 -7.56 8.18
C SER A 27 -5.10 -7.33 6.76
N ALA A 28 -4.19 -7.17 5.81
CA ALA A 28 -4.44 -6.83 4.42
C ALA A 28 -5.16 -7.93 3.61
N ASN A 29 -5.55 -9.03 4.25
CA ASN A 29 -6.13 -10.20 3.58
C ASN A 29 -7.61 -10.03 3.19
N ALA A 30 -8.34 -9.08 3.79
CA ALA A 30 -9.77 -8.88 3.51
C ALA A 30 -10.06 -7.81 2.44
N VAL A 31 -9.01 -7.24 1.83
CA VAL A 31 -9.14 -6.11 0.89
C VAL A 31 -8.93 -6.61 -0.54
N GLY A 32 -9.73 -6.09 -1.48
CA GLY A 32 -9.67 -6.46 -2.90
C GLY A 32 -8.29 -6.24 -3.53
N TRP A 33 -7.89 -7.18 -4.40
CA TRP A 33 -6.63 -7.12 -5.15
C TRP A 33 -6.84 -6.48 -6.50
N PHE A 34 -6.01 -5.54 -6.93
CA PHE A 34 -6.13 -4.93 -8.25
C PHE A 34 -6.19 -5.99 -9.36
N ASP A 35 -7.26 -5.94 -10.16
CA ASP A 35 -7.43 -6.87 -11.27
C ASP A 35 -6.60 -6.42 -12.46
N HIS A 36 -5.55 -7.19 -12.73
CA HIS A 36 -4.68 -6.99 -13.88
C HIS A 36 -5.21 -7.65 -15.16
N THR A 37 -6.30 -8.42 -15.08
CA THR A 37 -6.84 -9.17 -16.21
C THR A 37 -7.81 -8.35 -17.07
N THR A 38 -8.54 -7.41 -16.48
CA THR A 38 -9.42 -6.51 -17.23
C THR A 38 -8.64 -5.42 -17.95
N LEU A 39 -8.67 -5.44 -19.28
CA LEU A 39 -8.08 -4.40 -20.12
C LEU A 39 -8.69 -3.03 -19.81
N GLY A 40 -7.85 -2.00 -19.69
CA GLY A 40 -8.29 -0.64 -19.38
C GLY A 40 -8.63 -0.40 -17.91
N ASN A 41 -8.61 -1.43 -17.06
CA ASN A 41 -8.77 -1.23 -15.62
C ASN A 41 -7.68 -0.29 -15.09
N MET A 42 -8.08 0.61 -14.19
CA MET A 42 -7.22 1.68 -13.71
C MET A 42 -7.48 1.96 -12.24
N ALA A 43 -6.46 1.74 -11.42
CA ALA A 43 -6.44 2.22 -10.05
C ALA A 43 -5.75 3.58 -10.03
N ARG A 44 -6.45 4.62 -9.57
CA ARG A 44 -5.91 5.96 -9.35
C ARG A 44 -6.21 6.36 -7.93
N GLY A 45 -5.22 6.83 -7.19
CA GLY A 45 -5.40 7.13 -5.78
C GLY A 45 -4.14 7.54 -5.05
N SER A 46 -4.22 7.63 -3.73
CA SER A 46 -3.11 7.95 -2.84
C SER A 46 -2.36 6.67 -2.46
N LEU A 47 -1.04 6.67 -2.59
CA LEU A 47 -0.22 5.54 -2.14
C LEU A 47 -0.15 5.55 -0.61
N VAL A 48 -0.68 4.50 0.02
CA VAL A 48 -0.69 4.35 1.49
C VAL A 48 0.67 3.88 1.99
N GLY A 49 1.28 2.93 1.26
CA GLY A 49 2.57 2.36 1.64
C GLY A 49 2.81 1.00 1.00
N MET A 50 3.91 0.38 1.42
CA MET A 50 4.28 -0.99 1.03
C MET A 50 4.25 -1.90 2.25
N PHE A 51 3.64 -3.05 2.08
CA PHE A 51 3.37 -4.03 3.12
C PHE A 51 3.86 -5.40 2.67
N ARG A 52 4.01 -6.30 3.64
CA ARG A 52 4.49 -7.66 3.41
C ARG A 52 3.49 -8.67 3.95
N ARG A 53 3.28 -9.76 3.20
CA ARG A 53 2.47 -10.90 3.64
C ARG A 53 3.21 -12.22 3.43
N PRO A 54 2.87 -13.26 4.21
CA PRO A 54 3.27 -14.62 3.88
C PRO A 54 2.74 -15.04 2.50
N ASP A 55 3.58 -15.68 1.71
CA ASP A 55 3.27 -16.18 0.37
C ASP A 55 3.76 -17.61 0.19
N GLN A 56 2.82 -18.54 0.35
CA GLN A 56 3.08 -19.98 0.24
C GLN A 56 3.54 -20.40 -1.17
N LEU A 57 3.28 -19.60 -2.21
CA LEU A 57 3.77 -19.86 -3.57
C LEU A 57 5.29 -19.71 -3.67
N LYS A 58 5.92 -18.99 -2.72
CA LYS A 58 7.37 -18.87 -2.58
C LYS A 58 7.96 -19.84 -1.54
N GLY A 59 7.16 -20.78 -1.04
CA GLY A 59 7.56 -21.80 -0.07
C GLY A 59 7.08 -21.52 1.36
N PRO A 60 7.44 -22.37 2.34
CA PRO A 60 6.88 -22.34 3.70
C PRO A 60 7.17 -21.06 4.50
N LYS A 61 8.26 -20.36 4.16
CA LYS A 61 8.65 -19.05 4.72
C LYS A 61 8.67 -17.96 3.64
N GLY A 62 7.98 -18.19 2.53
CA GLY A 62 7.92 -17.24 1.44
C GLY A 62 7.20 -15.98 1.87
N GLU A 63 7.71 -14.83 1.46
CA GLU A 63 7.09 -13.53 1.71
C GLU A 63 6.93 -12.78 0.38
N SER A 64 5.84 -12.02 0.27
CA SER A 64 5.58 -11.16 -0.87
C SER A 64 5.18 -9.76 -0.41
N ASP A 65 5.84 -8.78 -1.02
CA ASP A 65 5.53 -7.37 -0.84
C ASP A 65 4.34 -6.97 -1.74
N PHE A 66 3.59 -5.98 -1.29
CA PHE A 66 2.49 -5.37 -2.03
C PHE A 66 2.31 -3.92 -1.60
N PHE A 67 1.69 -3.11 -2.46
CA PHE A 67 1.32 -1.74 -2.17
C PHE A 67 -0.16 -1.67 -1.81
N GLN A 68 -0.52 -0.70 -0.98
CA GLN A 68 -1.91 -0.31 -0.78
C GLN A 68 -2.16 1.07 -1.36
N ILE A 69 -3.29 1.22 -2.05
CA ILE A 69 -3.72 2.47 -2.68
C ILE A 69 -5.13 2.78 -2.20
N GLU A 70 -5.32 3.98 -1.65
CA GLU A 70 -6.65 4.53 -1.37
C GLU A 70 -7.20 5.18 -2.64
N LEU A 71 -8.30 4.65 -3.17
CA LEU A 71 -8.82 5.00 -4.49
C LEU A 71 -9.44 6.39 -4.50
N ALA A 72 -9.04 7.20 -5.50
CA ALA A 72 -9.70 8.46 -5.84
C ALA A 72 -10.85 8.25 -6.85
N ALA A 73 -10.88 7.11 -7.53
CA ALA A 73 -11.92 6.75 -8.51
C ALA A 73 -12.18 5.23 -8.48
N PRO A 74 -13.39 4.78 -8.85
CA PRO A 74 -13.71 3.35 -8.90
C PRO A 74 -12.80 2.55 -9.83
N CYS A 75 -12.51 1.30 -9.46
CA CYS A 75 -11.76 0.37 -10.30
C CYS A 75 -12.18 -1.08 -10.05
N LYS A 76 -11.74 -2.01 -10.91
CA LYS A 76 -12.00 -3.43 -10.71
C LYS A 76 -10.97 -4.08 -9.81
N VAL A 77 -11.45 -4.83 -8.84
CA VAL A 77 -10.64 -5.63 -7.94
C VAL A 77 -11.10 -7.08 -7.96
N ARG A 78 -10.17 -7.96 -7.61
CA ARG A 78 -10.38 -9.38 -7.42
C ARG A 78 -10.44 -9.68 -5.94
N GLU A 79 -11.55 -10.28 -5.51
CA GLU A 79 -11.74 -10.80 -4.17
C GLU A 79 -11.68 -12.33 -4.19
N GLY A 80 -11.25 -12.96 -3.09
CA GLY A 80 -11.07 -14.40 -3.02
C GLY A 80 -9.77 -14.92 -3.66
N LYS A 81 -9.67 -16.26 -3.78
CA LYS A 81 -8.47 -16.98 -4.27
C LYS A 81 -8.89 -18.15 -5.15
N GLY A 82 -8.13 -18.40 -6.21
CA GLY A 82 -8.33 -19.56 -7.06
C GLY A 82 -9.56 -19.41 -7.96
N GLU A 83 -10.33 -20.48 -8.09
CA GLU A 83 -11.52 -20.56 -8.95
C GLU A 83 -12.71 -19.79 -8.37
N ASP A 84 -12.75 -19.60 -7.05
CA ASP A 84 -13.78 -18.82 -6.35
C ASP A 84 -13.49 -17.31 -6.35
N ALA A 85 -12.50 -16.86 -7.11
CA ALA A 85 -12.14 -15.45 -7.14
C ALA A 85 -13.12 -14.68 -8.03
N GLU A 86 -13.74 -13.64 -7.48
CA GLU A 86 -14.70 -12.79 -8.19
C GLU A 86 -14.10 -11.42 -8.51
N ILE A 87 -14.51 -10.85 -9.64
CA ILE A 87 -14.16 -9.48 -10.02
C ILE A 87 -15.32 -8.57 -9.61
N VAL A 88 -15.05 -7.63 -8.72
CA VAL A 88 -16.01 -6.65 -8.19
C VAL A 88 -15.51 -5.23 -8.43
N ASP A 89 -16.43 -4.26 -8.38
CA ASP A 89 -16.09 -2.84 -8.50
C ASP A 89 -15.82 -2.25 -7.11
N ALA A 90 -14.56 -1.86 -6.87
CA ALA A 90 -14.19 -1.04 -5.72
C ALA A 90 -14.54 0.43 -5.98
N LYS A 91 -14.95 1.15 -4.94
CA LYS A 91 -15.41 2.54 -5.01
C LYS A 91 -14.28 3.51 -4.66
N ALA A 92 -14.49 4.79 -4.94
CA ALA A 92 -13.62 5.84 -4.41
C ALA A 92 -13.69 5.83 -2.87
N GLY A 93 -12.54 6.02 -2.22
CA GLY A 93 -12.35 5.88 -0.77
C GLY A 93 -11.96 4.46 -0.32
N ASP A 94 -12.18 3.44 -1.15
CA ASP A 94 -11.74 2.08 -0.81
C ASP A 94 -10.22 1.97 -0.92
N VAL A 95 -9.62 1.23 0.01
CA VAL A 95 -8.23 0.82 -0.11
C VAL A 95 -8.18 -0.48 -0.92
N ILE A 96 -7.19 -0.62 -1.80
CA ILE A 96 -6.97 -1.86 -2.56
C ILE A 96 -5.52 -2.31 -2.48
N ASN A 97 -5.27 -3.59 -2.73
CA ASN A 97 -3.94 -4.16 -2.74
C ASN A 97 -3.40 -4.33 -4.18
N ILE A 98 -2.15 -3.95 -4.43
CA ILE A 98 -1.44 -4.20 -5.70
C ILE A 98 -0.13 -4.94 -5.42
N ASN A 99 0.08 -6.09 -6.07
CA ASN A 99 1.33 -6.85 -5.86
C ASN A 99 2.57 -6.04 -6.25
N TYR A 100 3.63 -6.17 -5.45
CA TYR A 100 4.95 -5.69 -5.84
C TYR A 100 5.47 -6.53 -7.01
N GLY A 101 5.98 -5.86 -8.03
CA GLY A 101 6.55 -6.50 -9.21
C GLY A 101 7.39 -5.54 -10.05
N PRO A 102 7.93 -6.01 -11.18
CA PRO A 102 8.85 -5.22 -12.00
C PRO A 102 8.31 -3.87 -12.48
N LYS A 103 6.99 -3.73 -12.62
CA LYS A 103 6.31 -2.50 -13.06
C LYS A 103 5.96 -1.57 -11.89
N THR A 104 5.52 -2.12 -10.77
CA THR A 104 5.14 -1.35 -9.57
C THR A 104 6.33 -0.98 -8.68
N LYS A 105 7.53 -1.53 -8.95
CA LYS A 105 8.74 -1.24 -8.17
C LYS A 105 9.10 0.25 -8.08
N VAL A 106 8.66 1.07 -9.04
CA VAL A 106 8.90 2.52 -9.07
C VAL A 106 8.33 3.23 -7.83
N TRP A 107 7.29 2.65 -7.22
CA TRP A 107 6.67 3.18 -6.01
C TRP A 107 7.42 2.83 -4.73
N LYS A 108 8.36 1.88 -4.77
CA LYS A 108 9.11 1.45 -3.58
C LYS A 108 9.91 2.59 -2.98
N ASP A 109 10.53 3.40 -3.83
CA ASP A 109 11.37 4.52 -3.40
C ASP A 109 10.55 5.64 -2.75
N LEU A 110 9.24 5.68 -2.99
CA LEU A 110 8.33 6.65 -2.38
C LEU A 110 7.98 6.34 -0.93
N VAL A 111 8.15 5.07 -0.50
CA VAL A 111 7.69 4.61 0.82
C VAL A 111 8.40 5.37 1.94
N ALA A 112 9.69 5.67 1.79
CA ALA A 112 10.45 6.44 2.78
C ALA A 112 9.92 7.88 2.90
N ASP A 113 9.55 8.51 1.79
CA ASP A 113 9.00 9.87 1.79
C ASP A 113 7.60 9.90 2.40
N ILE A 114 6.78 8.89 2.14
CA ILE A 114 5.45 8.74 2.74
C ILE A 114 5.54 8.58 4.26
N LEU A 115 6.50 7.80 4.76
CA LEU A 115 6.75 7.68 6.20
C LEU A 115 7.18 9.01 6.84
N ARG A 116 7.78 9.92 6.07
CA ARG A 116 8.09 11.30 6.47
C ARG A 116 6.92 12.27 6.27
N GLY A 117 5.75 11.80 5.88
CA GLY A 117 4.53 12.63 5.73
C GLY A 117 4.27 13.18 4.33
N ALA A 118 5.08 12.79 3.32
CA ALA A 118 4.78 13.11 1.93
C ALA A 118 3.50 12.38 1.45
N VAL A 119 2.80 12.97 0.48
CA VAL A 119 1.62 12.39 -0.15
C VAL A 119 1.89 12.25 -1.64
N TYR A 120 1.77 11.02 -2.15
CA TYR A 120 1.89 10.70 -3.57
C TYR A 120 0.58 10.18 -4.12
N GLU A 121 0.19 10.72 -5.27
CA GLU A 121 -0.84 10.16 -6.11
C GLU A 121 -0.19 9.19 -7.09
N VAL A 122 -0.75 8.00 -7.21
CA VAL A 122 -0.27 6.93 -8.09
C VAL A 122 -1.38 6.46 -9.02
N ILE A 123 -0.98 5.98 -10.20
CA ILE A 123 -1.88 5.37 -11.18
C ILE A 123 -1.28 4.03 -11.62
N ALA A 124 -2.04 2.96 -11.48
CA ALA A 124 -1.81 1.68 -12.15
C ALA A 124 -2.87 1.50 -13.24
N ARG A 125 -2.46 1.27 -14.48
CA ARG A 125 -3.39 1.07 -15.61
C ARG A 125 -3.00 -0.15 -16.44
N VAL A 126 -3.96 -1.01 -16.73
CA VAL A 126 -3.79 -2.13 -17.67
C VAL A 126 -3.87 -1.56 -19.10
N GLU A 127 -2.73 -1.47 -19.77
CA GLU A 127 -2.58 -0.77 -21.06
C GLU A 127 -2.72 -1.69 -22.28
N GLY A 128 -2.63 -3.00 -22.10
CA GLY A 128 -2.69 -3.94 -23.21
C GLY A 128 -2.67 -5.39 -22.77
N ASP A 129 -2.59 -6.26 -23.76
CA ASP A 129 -2.55 -7.71 -23.58
C ASP A 129 -1.30 -8.18 -22.83
N LYS A 130 -1.34 -9.46 -22.43
CA LYS A 130 -0.18 -10.14 -21.88
C LYS A 130 0.95 -10.18 -22.92
N VAL A 131 2.08 -9.57 -22.58
CA VAL A 131 3.31 -9.66 -23.38
C VAL A 131 4.17 -10.81 -22.91
N ALA A 132 4.79 -11.53 -23.87
CA ALA A 132 5.78 -12.54 -23.56
C ALA A 132 7.03 -11.89 -22.96
N ILE A 133 7.59 -12.52 -21.94
CA ILE A 133 8.86 -12.15 -21.32
C ILE A 133 9.82 -13.35 -21.39
N SER A 134 11.09 -13.12 -21.07
CA SER A 134 12.12 -14.17 -21.09
C SER A 134 11.72 -15.38 -20.23
N GLY A 135 12.12 -16.58 -20.68
CA GLY A 135 11.83 -17.83 -19.98
C GLY A 135 10.39 -18.35 -20.13
N GLY A 136 9.69 -18.00 -21.23
CA GLY A 136 8.36 -18.53 -21.56
C GLY A 136 7.21 -17.98 -20.69
N ARG A 137 7.50 -17.00 -19.82
CA ARG A 137 6.50 -16.35 -18.98
C ARG A 137 5.79 -15.25 -19.75
N LYS A 138 4.60 -14.87 -19.28
CA LYS A 138 3.86 -13.71 -19.80
C LYS A 138 3.53 -12.76 -18.65
N MET A 139 3.53 -11.46 -18.91
CA MET A 139 3.10 -10.45 -17.95
C MET A 139 2.08 -9.51 -18.57
N HIS A 140 1.15 -9.02 -17.76
CA HIS A 140 0.25 -7.96 -18.20
C HIS A 140 1.02 -6.68 -18.45
N ASN A 141 0.64 -5.94 -19.51
CA ASN A 141 1.20 -4.63 -19.75
C ASN A 141 0.57 -3.61 -18.78
N LEU A 142 1.27 -3.36 -17.68
CA LEU A 142 0.85 -2.45 -16.62
C LEU A 142 1.68 -1.16 -16.71
N GLY A 143 1.00 -0.03 -16.96
CA GLY A 143 1.54 1.31 -16.78
C GLY A 143 1.47 1.72 -15.32
N CYS A 144 2.57 2.25 -14.77
CA CYS A 144 2.66 2.72 -13.39
C CYS A 144 3.18 4.16 -13.40
N TYR A 145 2.39 5.08 -12.88
CA TYR A 145 2.66 6.52 -12.85
C TYR A 145 2.58 7.03 -11.42
N GLN A 146 3.26 8.15 -11.14
CA GLN A 146 3.30 8.76 -9.82
C GLN A 146 3.46 10.28 -9.92
N ARG A 147 2.93 10.99 -8.93
CA ARG A 147 3.13 12.44 -8.74
C ARG A 147 3.12 12.77 -7.25
N CYS A 148 4.08 13.57 -6.80
CA CYS A 148 4.04 14.14 -5.45
C CYS A 148 2.94 15.21 -5.38
N VAL A 149 1.99 15.03 -4.46
CA VAL A 149 0.90 15.99 -4.19
C VAL A 149 1.30 16.93 -3.06
N ARG A 150 2.00 16.40 -2.06
CA ARG A 150 2.54 17.17 -0.94
C ARG A 150 3.91 16.58 -0.56
N PRO A 151 4.99 17.38 -0.55
CA PRO A 151 6.29 16.89 -0.11
C PRO A 151 6.29 16.59 1.39
N ALA A 152 7.26 15.80 1.84
CA ALA A 152 7.53 15.68 3.28
C ALA A 152 7.89 17.06 3.85
N PRO A 153 7.55 17.36 5.11
CA PRO A 153 8.09 18.52 5.80
C PRO A 153 9.61 18.48 5.72
N ALA A 154 10.26 19.63 5.51
CA ALA A 154 11.69 19.71 5.74
C ALA A 154 11.94 19.32 7.20
N ASP A 155 12.96 18.50 7.46
CA ASP A 155 13.44 18.31 8.82
C ASP A 155 13.76 19.71 9.32
N SER A 156 12.94 20.26 10.20
CA SER A 156 13.25 21.52 10.87
C SER A 156 14.55 21.26 11.59
N GLU A 157 15.64 21.87 11.11
CA GLU A 157 16.88 21.95 11.86
C GLU A 157 16.46 22.40 13.25
N VAL A 158 16.63 21.50 14.22
CA VAL A 158 16.48 21.87 15.62
C VAL A 158 17.63 22.85 15.83
N ASP A 159 17.33 24.14 15.74
CA ASP A 159 18.19 25.21 16.21
C ASP A 159 18.48 24.87 17.67
N THR A 160 19.61 24.22 17.90
CA THR A 160 20.13 23.98 19.23
C THR A 160 20.83 25.26 19.67
N ASP A 161 20.08 26.37 19.65
CA ASP A 161 20.40 27.54 20.44
C ASP A 161 20.15 27.14 21.90
N PHE A 162 21.16 26.52 22.50
CA PHE A 162 21.30 26.38 23.94
C PHE A 162 21.89 27.69 24.46
N PRO A 163 21.11 28.61 25.07
CA PRO A 163 21.67 29.78 25.69
C PRO A 163 22.10 29.38 27.10
N GLY A 164 23.37 29.02 27.29
CA GLY A 164 23.87 28.83 28.65
C GLY A 164 25.17 28.06 28.78
N SER A 165 26.28 28.76 28.66
CA SER A 165 27.45 28.51 29.53
C SER A 165 28.30 29.78 29.57
N ALA A 166 27.82 30.76 30.32
CA ALA A 166 28.72 31.72 30.95
C ALA A 166 29.33 30.99 32.16
N GLU A 167 30.53 30.44 32.00
CA GLU A 167 31.33 30.02 33.15
C GLU A 167 31.97 31.26 33.77
N GLU A 168 31.46 31.61 34.94
CA GLU A 168 32.00 32.59 35.86
C GLU A 168 33.14 31.97 36.71
N GLN A 169 34.14 32.81 36.99
CA GLN A 169 35.07 32.77 38.13
C GLN A 169 36.18 31.70 38.16
N THR A 170 37.40 32.16 37.88
CA THR A 170 38.61 31.66 38.56
C THR A 170 39.15 32.77 39.47
N GLN A 171 39.00 32.58 40.79
CA GLN A 171 39.84 33.21 41.82
C GLN A 171 40.74 32.13 42.42
N ALA A 172 42.05 32.30 42.27
CA ALA A 172 43.09 31.93 43.23
C ALA A 172 44.37 32.70 42.87
#